data_AF-A0A2I0ISI0-F1
#
_entry.id   AF-A0A2I0ISI0-F1
#
_cell.length_a   1.000
_cell.length_b   1.000
_cell.length_c   1.000
_cell.angle_alpha   90.00
_cell.angle_beta   90.00
_cell.angle_gamma   90.00
#
_symmetry.space_group_name_H-M   'P 1'
#
loop_
_entity.id
_entity.type
_entity.pdbx_description
1 polymer ?
#
loop_
_entity_poly.entity_id
_entity_poly.type
_entity_poly.pdbx_seq_one_letter_code
_entity_poly.pdbx_strand_id
1 'polypeptide(L)'
;MVALLGYLSFVMGPIQLLKLYGVPYWLFVAWLDVVTYLHHHGHDDKLPWYRGQEWSYLRGGLTTLDRDYGWINNIHHDIGTHVIHHLFPQIPHYHLIEATEAAKPVLGKYYKEPKKSGPLPFHLLGVLLKSMKEDHYVSDSGDVVYYQRDPQLFGSESSK
;
A
#
# COMPACT_ATOMS: atom_id res chain seq x y z
N MET A 1 -26.32 7.71 -7.91
CA MET A 1 -25.25 8.61 -7.41
C MET A 1 -25.05 9.83 -8.32
N VAL A 2 -24.65 9.67 -9.58
CA VAL A 2 -24.37 10.81 -10.49
C VAL A 2 -25.55 11.78 -10.64
N ALA A 3 -26.76 11.28 -10.87
CA ALA A 3 -27.96 12.13 -10.98
C ALA A 3 -28.26 12.92 -9.69
N LEU A 4 -28.02 12.30 -8.52
CA LEU A 4 -28.19 12.96 -7.21
C LEU A 4 -27.15 14.07 -7.03
N LEU A 5 -25.88 13.80 -7.34
CA LEU A 5 -24.81 14.80 -7.29
C LEU A 5 -25.06 15.94 -8.28
N GLY A 6 -25.54 15.62 -9.49
CA GLY A 6 -25.96 16.61 -10.48
C GLY A 6 -27.07 17.51 -9.95
N TYR A 7 -28.16 16.93 -9.43
CA TYR A 7 -29.25 17.68 -8.79
C TYR A 7 -28.74 18.56 -7.64
N LEU A 8 -27.94 18.01 -6.71
CA LEU A 8 -27.37 18.76 -5.60
C LEU A 8 -26.48 19.91 -6.09
N SER A 9 -25.70 19.72 -7.17
CA SER A 9 -24.91 20.79 -7.79
C SER A 9 -25.77 21.96 -8.25
N PHE A 10 -26.99 21.71 -8.74
CA PHE A 10 -27.93 22.78 -9.13
C PHE A 10 -28.59 23.44 -7.92
N VAL A 11 -28.94 22.69 -6.88
CA VAL A 11 -29.63 23.21 -5.69
C VAL A 11 -28.69 23.99 -4.77
N MET A 12 -27.48 23.48 -4.52
CA MET A 12 -26.54 24.02 -3.53
C MET A 12 -25.32 24.70 -4.14
N GLY A 13 -25.18 24.63 -5.47
CA GLY A 13 -24.05 25.18 -6.22
C GLY A 13 -22.87 24.21 -6.34
N PRO A 14 -22.14 24.23 -7.47
CA PRO A 14 -21.05 23.29 -7.73
C PRO A 14 -19.87 23.44 -6.76
N ILE A 15 -19.59 24.66 -6.28
CA ILE A 15 -18.48 24.90 -5.33
C ILE A 15 -18.78 24.25 -3.98
N GLN A 16 -20.03 24.33 -3.51
CA GLN A 16 -20.41 23.73 -2.24
C GLN A 16 -20.38 22.20 -2.34
N LEU A 17 -20.84 21.63 -3.46
CA LEU A 17 -20.74 20.20 -3.72
C LEU A 17 -19.26 19.74 -3.79
N LEU A 18 -18.39 20.51 -4.43
CA LEU A 18 -16.96 20.23 -4.49
C LEU A 18 -16.34 20.17 -3.08
N LYS A 19 -16.67 21.12 -2.20
CA LYS A 19 -16.15 21.16 -0.82
C LYS A 19 -16.65 20.00 0.04
N LEU A 20 -17.93 19.64 -0.09
CA LEU A 20 -18.56 18.65 0.78
C LEU A 20 -18.40 17.20 0.30
N TYR A 21 -18.28 17.00 -1.02
CA TYR A 21 -18.20 15.67 -1.62
C TYR A 21 -16.90 15.48 -2.39
N GLY A 22 -16.58 16.38 -3.33
CA GLY A 22 -15.46 16.19 -4.24
C GLY A 22 -14.09 16.13 -3.54
N VAL A 23 -13.77 17.13 -2.72
CA VAL A 23 -12.50 17.19 -1.98
C VAL A 23 -12.36 16.03 -0.98
N PRO A 24 -13.34 15.75 -0.10
CA PRO A 24 -13.25 14.59 0.81
C PRO A 24 -13.12 13.26 0.07
N TYR A 25 -13.89 13.06 -1.00
CA TYR A 25 -13.81 11.84 -1.82
C TYR A 25 -12.42 11.69 -2.46
N TRP A 26 -11.88 12.76 -3.05
CA TRP A 26 -10.57 12.73 -3.67
C TRP A 26 -9.45 12.45 -2.65
N LEU A 27 -9.51 13.09 -1.48
CA LEU A 27 -8.56 12.82 -0.39
C LEU A 27 -8.64 11.37 0.08
N PHE A 28 -9.85 10.82 0.23
CA PHE A 28 -10.05 9.43 0.61
C PHE A 28 -9.47 8.45 -0.42
N VAL A 29 -9.74 8.67 -1.71
CA VAL A 29 -9.21 7.82 -2.80
C VAL A 29 -7.69 7.91 -2.84
N ALA A 30 -7.13 9.12 -2.86
CA ALA A 30 -5.68 9.32 -2.88
C ALA A 30 -5.00 8.69 -1.64
N TRP A 31 -5.63 8.78 -0.48
CA TRP A 31 -5.14 8.13 0.75
C TRP A 31 -5.16 6.61 0.63
N LEU A 32 -6.27 6.01 0.18
CA LEU A 32 -6.35 4.56 -0.02
C LEU A 32 -5.35 4.05 -1.06
N ASP A 33 -5.13 4.79 -2.14
CA ASP A 33 -4.13 4.45 -3.16
C ASP A 33 -2.72 4.43 -2.57
N VAL A 34 -2.37 5.46 -1.77
CA VAL A 34 -1.06 5.53 -1.08
C VAL A 34 -0.89 4.39 -0.08
N VAL A 35 -1.91 4.11 0.74
CA VAL A 35 -1.88 3.02 1.72
C VAL A 35 -1.70 1.67 1.02
N THR A 36 -2.49 1.40 -0.03
CA THR A 36 -2.38 0.18 -0.83
C THR A 36 -1.00 0.07 -1.45
N TYR A 37 -0.50 1.13 -2.08
CA TYR A 37 0.83 1.14 -2.68
C TYR A 37 1.92 0.79 -1.65
N LEU A 38 1.90 1.41 -0.47
CA LEU A 38 2.90 1.19 0.58
C LEU A 38 2.88 -0.24 1.13
N HIS A 39 1.74 -0.92 1.13
CA HIS A 39 1.67 -2.32 1.52
C HIS A 39 2.22 -3.29 0.47
N HIS A 40 2.50 -2.82 -0.75
CA HIS A 40 3.03 -3.65 -1.84
C HIS A 40 4.39 -3.19 -2.36
N HIS A 41 4.91 -2.05 -1.91
CA HIS A 41 6.15 -1.44 -2.41
C HIS A 41 6.96 -0.76 -1.31
N GLY A 42 8.21 -0.38 -1.61
CA GLY A 42 9.03 0.45 -0.74
C GLY A 42 9.57 -0.25 0.51
N HIS A 43 9.84 -1.55 0.44
CA HIS A 43 10.67 -2.22 1.44
C HIS A 43 12.15 -2.12 1.02
N ASP A 44 13.07 -2.09 1.99
CA ASP A 44 14.50 -2.02 1.71
C ASP A 44 15.00 -3.28 0.99
N ASP A 45 14.54 -4.45 1.44
CA ASP A 45 14.64 -5.70 0.68
C ASP A 45 13.55 -5.73 -0.41
N LYS A 46 13.96 -5.73 -1.68
CA LYS A 46 13.02 -5.80 -2.81
C LYS A 46 12.18 -7.07 -2.74
N LEU A 47 10.88 -6.90 -2.96
CA LEU A 47 9.93 -8.00 -2.95
C LEU A 47 9.89 -8.69 -4.31
N PRO A 48 9.90 -10.03 -4.35
CA PRO A 48 9.77 -10.77 -5.60
C PRO A 48 8.34 -10.67 -6.15
N TRP A 49 8.25 -10.55 -7.46
CA TRP A 49 7.04 -10.73 -8.25
C TRP A 49 7.09 -12.12 -8.88
N TYR A 50 6.14 -12.97 -8.51
CA TYR A 50 6.05 -14.34 -8.99
C TYR A 50 5.07 -14.45 -10.16
N ARG A 51 5.45 -15.18 -11.20
CA ARG A 51 4.64 -15.42 -12.41
C ARG A 51 4.47 -16.92 -12.67
N GLY A 52 3.43 -17.26 -13.42
CA GLY A 52 3.20 -18.63 -13.89
C GLY A 52 3.20 -19.64 -12.74
N GLN A 53 4.05 -20.67 -12.86
CA GLN A 53 4.14 -21.75 -11.85
C GLN A 53 4.85 -21.32 -10.55
N GLU A 54 5.58 -20.21 -10.56
CA GLU A 54 6.20 -19.69 -9.33
C GLU A 54 5.18 -19.00 -8.43
N TRP A 55 4.05 -18.55 -8.98
CA TRP A 55 3.02 -17.89 -8.19
C TRP A 55 2.17 -18.87 -7.39
N SER A 56 1.94 -18.56 -6.12
CA SER A 56 0.94 -19.22 -5.30
C SER A 56 0.29 -18.21 -4.37
N TYR A 57 -0.90 -18.51 -3.85
CA TYR A 57 -1.60 -17.64 -2.90
C TYR A 57 -0.72 -17.26 -1.71
N LEU A 58 -0.02 -18.24 -1.12
CA LEU A 58 0.89 -18.02 0.01
C LEU A 58 2.07 -17.10 -0.38
N ARG A 59 2.72 -17.36 -1.52
CA ARG A 59 3.85 -16.55 -1.98
C ARG A 59 3.42 -15.11 -2.29
N GLY A 60 2.25 -14.94 -2.91
CA GLY A 60 1.67 -13.62 -3.15
C GLY A 60 1.34 -12.88 -1.86
N GLY A 61 0.70 -13.55 -0.89
CA GLY A 61 0.41 -12.95 0.43
C GLY A 61 1.68 -12.50 1.16
N LEU A 62 2.75 -13.30 1.11
CA LEU A 62 4.05 -12.98 1.74
C LEU A 62 4.87 -11.91 0.99
N THR A 63 4.42 -11.48 -0.20
CA THR A 63 5.00 -10.32 -0.91
C THR A 63 4.32 -9.01 -0.53
N THR A 64 3.37 -9.04 0.39
CA THR A 64 2.83 -7.83 1.00
C THR A 64 3.65 -7.40 2.21
N LEU A 65 3.40 -6.20 2.72
CA LEU A 65 4.12 -5.59 3.83
C LEU A 65 3.14 -5.07 4.85
N ASP A 66 3.44 -5.33 6.12
CA ASP A 66 2.80 -4.60 7.21
C ASP A 66 3.36 -3.18 7.27
N ARG A 67 2.53 -2.22 7.67
CA ARG A 67 2.90 -0.81 7.87
C ARG A 67 2.31 -0.29 9.17
N ASP A 68 3.14 0.34 9.98
CA ASP A 68 2.67 0.98 11.21
C ASP A 68 2.31 2.45 10.93
N TYR A 69 1.03 2.79 11.06
CA TYR A 69 0.53 4.14 10.86
C TYR A 69 0.47 4.98 12.15
N GLY A 70 0.89 4.46 13.30
CA GLY A 70 0.82 5.18 14.58
C GLY A 70 -0.61 5.26 15.12
N TRP A 71 -1.05 6.44 15.56
CA TRP A 71 -2.38 6.61 16.18
C TRP A 71 -3.54 6.31 15.25
N ILE A 72 -3.32 6.35 13.93
CA ILE A 72 -4.38 6.11 12.94
C ILE A 72 -4.59 4.63 12.60
N ASN A 73 -3.79 3.70 13.15
CA ASN A 73 -3.98 2.25 12.91
C ASN A 73 -5.42 1.80 13.20
N ASN A 74 -5.93 2.12 14.40
CA ASN A 74 -7.27 1.74 14.82
C ASN A 74 -8.37 2.41 13.96
N ILE A 75 -8.12 3.63 13.47
CA ILE A 75 -9.06 4.36 12.59
C ILE A 75 -9.12 3.68 11.21
N HIS A 76 -8.00 3.11 10.76
CA HIS A 76 -7.94 2.31 9.55
C HIS A 76 -8.31 0.84 9.77
N HIS A 77 -8.97 0.49 10.87
CA HIS A 77 -9.33 -0.90 11.13
C HIS A 77 -8.09 -1.82 11.07
N ASP A 78 -6.95 -1.37 11.60
CA ASP A 78 -5.71 -2.14 11.66
C ASP A 78 -5.22 -2.68 10.30
N ILE A 79 -5.53 -1.96 9.20
CA ILE A 79 -5.10 -2.31 7.84
C ILE A 79 -3.58 -2.53 7.70
N GLY A 80 -2.80 -1.96 8.63
CA GLY A 80 -1.36 -2.16 8.72
C GLY A 80 -0.91 -3.61 8.96
N THR A 81 -1.81 -4.50 9.37
CA THR A 81 -1.60 -5.96 9.50
C THR A 81 -1.87 -6.71 8.19
N HIS A 82 -1.40 -6.11 7.10
CA HIS A 82 -1.80 -6.44 5.73
C HIS A 82 -1.39 -7.86 5.31
N VAL A 83 -0.26 -8.38 5.81
CA VAL A 83 0.21 -9.74 5.48
C VAL A 83 -0.80 -10.78 5.94
N ILE A 84 -1.24 -10.71 7.20
CA ILE A 84 -2.23 -11.66 7.74
C ILE A 84 -3.60 -11.42 7.13
N HIS A 85 -3.97 -10.17 6.88
CA HIS A 85 -5.20 -9.86 6.14
C HIS A 85 -5.21 -10.56 4.77
N HIS A 86 -4.11 -10.53 4.03
CA HIS A 86 -4.01 -11.23 2.75
C HIS A 86 -3.99 -12.74 2.88
N LEU A 87 -3.35 -13.30 3.90
CA LEU A 87 -3.30 -14.75 4.07
C LEU A 87 -4.64 -15.32 4.58
N PHE A 88 -5.34 -14.57 5.43
CA PHE A 88 -6.57 -14.99 6.11
C PHE A 88 -7.61 -13.86 6.14
N PRO A 89 -8.15 -13.43 4.98
CA PRO A 89 -9.07 -12.29 4.89
C PRO A 89 -10.39 -12.49 5.65
N GLN A 90 -10.70 -13.73 6.04
CA GLN A 90 -11.85 -14.07 6.87
C GLN A 90 -11.68 -13.70 8.34
N ILE A 91 -10.44 -13.49 8.81
CA ILE A 91 -10.18 -12.97 10.15
C ILE A 91 -10.65 -11.51 10.17
N PRO A 92 -11.58 -11.14 11.05
CA PRO A 92 -12.06 -9.78 11.10
C PRO A 92 -10.96 -8.85 11.63
N HIS A 93 -11.01 -7.60 11.21
CA HIS A 93 -9.92 -6.65 11.45
C HIS A 93 -9.54 -6.47 12.92
N TYR A 94 -10.52 -6.55 13.83
CA TYR A 94 -10.33 -6.42 15.28
C TYR A 94 -9.62 -7.62 15.94
N HIS A 95 -9.35 -8.69 15.20
CA HIS A 95 -8.50 -9.81 15.63
C HIS A 95 -7.18 -9.90 14.83
N LEU A 96 -6.94 -9.02 13.86
CA LEU A 96 -5.76 -9.14 13.00
C LEU A 96 -4.46 -8.89 13.75
N ILE A 97 -4.43 -7.98 14.74
CA ILE A 97 -3.23 -7.75 15.57
C ILE A 97 -2.85 -9.04 16.31
N GLU A 98 -3.82 -9.68 16.96
CA GLU A 98 -3.62 -10.95 17.68
C GLU A 98 -3.14 -12.05 16.73
N ALA A 99 -3.79 -12.18 15.57
CA ALA A 99 -3.44 -13.17 14.55
C ALA A 99 -2.02 -12.93 13.99
N THR A 100 -1.62 -11.67 13.77
CA THR A 100 -0.27 -11.29 13.35
C THR A 100 0.76 -11.72 14.38
N GLU A 101 0.58 -11.38 15.65
CA GLU A 101 1.53 -11.80 16.69
C GLU A 101 1.63 -13.33 16.82
N ALA A 102 0.51 -14.06 16.66
CA ALA A 102 0.51 -15.53 16.66
C ALA A 102 1.21 -16.13 15.43
N ALA A 103 1.13 -15.47 14.27
CA ALA A 103 1.69 -15.96 13.02
C ALA A 103 3.19 -15.67 12.87
N LYS A 104 3.71 -14.59 13.48
CA LYS A 104 5.13 -14.21 13.46
C LYS A 104 6.11 -15.38 13.67
N PRO A 105 5.99 -16.22 14.73
CA PRO A 105 6.92 -17.33 14.93
C PRO A 105 6.84 -18.40 13.83
N VAL A 106 5.67 -18.56 13.20
CA VAL A 106 5.47 -19.51 12.08
C VAL A 106 6.08 -18.97 10.79
N LEU A 107 5.87 -17.68 10.51
CA LEU A 107 6.43 -17.01 9.34
C LEU A 107 7.95 -16.86 9.44
N GLY A 108 8.49 -16.69 10.66
CA GLY A 108 9.91 -16.60 10.93
C GLY A 108 10.61 -15.58 10.04
N LYS A 109 11.64 -16.02 9.31
CA LYS A 109 12.44 -15.17 8.41
C LYS A 109 11.65 -14.54 7.26
N TYR A 110 10.44 -15.02 6.97
CA TYR A 110 9.62 -14.49 5.88
C TYR A 110 8.82 -13.27 6.31
N TYR A 111 8.57 -13.10 7.61
CA TYR A 111 7.90 -11.91 8.14
C TYR A 111 8.86 -10.74 8.24
N LYS A 112 8.43 -9.57 7.75
CA LYS A 112 9.19 -8.32 7.77
C LYS A 112 8.54 -7.37 8.76
N GLU A 113 9.17 -7.20 9.91
CA GLU A 113 8.66 -6.32 10.97
C GLU A 113 8.56 -4.87 10.44
N PRO A 114 7.39 -4.22 10.58
CA PRO A 114 7.24 -2.83 10.15
C PRO A 114 8.05 -1.90 11.06
N LYS A 115 8.67 -0.90 10.46
CA LYS A 115 9.25 0.22 11.22
C LYS A 115 8.14 0.91 12.01
N LYS A 116 8.34 1.03 13.33
CA LYS A 116 7.38 1.68 14.23
C LYS A 116 7.26 3.17 13.93
N SER A 117 6.01 3.64 13.90
CA SER A 117 5.70 5.05 13.80
C SER A 117 5.69 5.73 15.16
N GLY A 118 5.93 7.04 15.17
CA GLY A 118 5.51 7.89 16.29
C GLY A 118 3.99 8.07 16.27
N PRO A 119 3.46 9.16 16.86
CA PRO A 119 2.04 9.49 16.76
C PRO A 119 1.51 9.53 15.31
N LEU A 120 2.32 10.05 14.38
CA LEU A 120 2.03 10.14 12.96
C LEU A 120 3.11 9.44 12.13
N PRO A 121 2.77 8.86 10.97
CA PRO A 121 3.68 8.00 10.22
C PRO A 121 4.51 8.75 9.17
N PHE A 122 5.15 9.87 9.55
CA PHE A 122 5.90 10.70 8.60
C PHE A 122 7.04 9.95 7.88
N HIS A 123 7.55 8.88 8.48
CA HIS A 123 8.57 8.05 7.85
C HIS A 123 8.07 7.38 6.55
N LEU A 124 6.77 7.10 6.44
CA LEU A 124 6.17 6.49 5.25
C LEU A 124 6.20 7.41 4.04
N LEU A 125 6.25 8.74 4.23
CA LEU A 125 6.45 9.68 3.12
C LEU A 125 7.83 9.49 2.49
N GLY A 126 8.86 9.29 3.31
CA GLY A 126 10.21 8.97 2.83
C GLY A 126 10.25 7.64 2.07
N VAL A 127 9.54 6.63 2.59
CA VAL A 127 9.38 5.32 1.93
C VAL A 127 8.70 5.46 0.57
N LEU A 128 7.57 6.19 0.51
CA LEU A 128 6.83 6.44 -0.72
C LEU A 128 7.71 7.14 -1.75
N LEU A 129 8.40 8.21 -1.36
CA LEU A 129 9.27 8.99 -2.25
C LEU A 129 10.47 8.17 -2.75
N LYS A 130 11.06 7.32 -1.90
CA LYS A 130 12.14 6.40 -2.30
C LYS A 130 11.61 5.38 -3.31
N SER A 131 10.50 4.73 -2.99
CA SER A 131 9.89 3.70 -3.84
C SER A 131 9.49 4.27 -5.20
N MET A 132 8.85 5.43 -5.26
CA MET A 132 8.52 6.12 -6.52
C MET A 132 9.74 6.52 -7.37
N LYS A 133 10.95 6.51 -6.82
CA LYS A 133 12.22 6.78 -7.54
C LYS A 133 12.97 5.52 -7.94
N GLU A 134 12.64 4.37 -7.36
CA GLU A 134 13.41 3.13 -7.50
C GLU A 134 12.58 1.98 -8.06
N ASP A 135 11.27 1.98 -7.85
CA ASP A 135 10.35 0.88 -8.16
C ASP A 135 9.48 1.25 -9.37
N HIS A 136 10.10 1.38 -10.54
CA HIS A 136 9.41 1.85 -11.75
C HIS A 136 8.78 0.72 -12.56
N TYR A 137 9.49 -0.39 -12.74
CA TYR A 137 9.03 -1.51 -13.56
C TYR A 137 9.64 -2.83 -13.09
N VAL A 138 9.14 -3.95 -13.63
CA VAL A 138 9.73 -5.29 -13.48
C VAL A 138 10.07 -5.83 -14.88
N SER A 139 11.10 -6.67 -15.00
CA SER A 139 11.51 -7.28 -16.28
C SER A 139 10.36 -8.00 -16.98
N ASP A 140 10.22 -7.89 -18.30
CA ASP A 140 9.25 -8.67 -19.09
C ASP A 140 9.59 -10.17 -19.14
N SER A 141 10.83 -10.54 -18.83
CA SER A 141 11.32 -11.92 -18.81
C SER A 141 11.62 -12.41 -17.39
N GLY A 142 11.45 -13.72 -17.18
CA GLY A 142 11.68 -14.41 -15.90
C GLY A 142 10.40 -14.68 -15.11
N ASP A 143 10.44 -15.77 -14.34
CA ASP A 143 9.31 -16.24 -13.52
C ASP A 143 9.30 -15.63 -12.11
N VAL A 144 10.47 -15.21 -11.62
CA VAL A 144 10.65 -14.44 -10.38
C VAL A 144 11.42 -13.17 -10.70
N VAL A 145 10.75 -12.03 -10.63
CA VAL A 145 11.32 -10.73 -10.99
C VAL A 145 11.22 -9.75 -9.83
N TYR A 146 11.95 -8.64 -9.90
CA TYR A 146 11.97 -7.62 -8.86
C TYR A 146 11.80 -6.26 -9.50
N TYR A 147 11.31 -5.29 -8.73
CA TYR A 147 11.23 -3.91 -9.16
C TYR A 147 12.62 -3.34 -9.47
N GLN A 148 12.67 -2.55 -10.54
CA GLN A 148 13.85 -1.95 -11.09
C GLN A 148 13.63 -0.45 -11.30
N ARG A 149 14.73 0.28 -11.15
CA ARG A 149 14.78 1.70 -11.45
C ARG A 149 14.99 1.89 -12.95
N ASP A 150 14.15 2.71 -13.54
CA ASP A 150 14.40 3.26 -14.88
C ASP A 150 15.27 4.53 -14.75
N PRO A 151 16.53 4.52 -15.24
CA PRO A 151 17.42 5.68 -15.20
C PRO A 151 16.97 6.81 -16.15
N GLN A 152 16.15 6.50 -17.16
CA GLN A 152 15.71 7.46 -18.17
C GLN A 152 14.42 8.21 -17.76
N LEU A 153 13.66 7.67 -16.79
CA LEU A 153 12.35 8.22 -16.41
C LEU A 153 12.38 9.69 -15.96
N PHE A 154 13.46 10.10 -15.29
CA PHE A 154 13.64 11.48 -14.83
C PHE A 154 14.69 12.27 -15.63
N GLY A 155 15.06 11.78 -16.81
CA GLY A 155 15.88 12.53 -17.77
C GLY A 155 17.34 12.78 -17.36
N SER A 156 17.90 12.02 -16.42
CA SER A 156 19.28 12.23 -15.98
C SER A 156 20.05 10.94 -15.74
N GLU A 157 20.55 10.34 -16.83
CA GLU A 157 21.95 9.85 -16.88
C GLU A 157 22.46 10.08 -18.31
N SER A 158 23.13 11.21 -18.52
CA SER A 158 24.10 11.33 -19.62
C SER A 158 25.19 10.30 -19.33
N SER A 159 25.25 9.25 -20.13
CA SER A 159 26.40 8.37 -20.22
C SER A 159 27.68 9.22 -20.24
N LYS A 160 28.58 8.99 -19.29
CA LYS A 160 29.99 9.33 -19.41
C LYS A 160 30.78 8.04 -19.44
#